data_AF-A0AAU5F6K6-F1
#
_entry.id   AF-A0AAU5F6K6-F1
#
_cell.length_a   1.000
_cell.length_b   1.000
_cell.length_c   1.000
_cell.angle_alpha   90.00
_cell.angle_beta   90.00
_cell.angle_gamma   90.00
#
_symmetry.space_group_name_H-M   'P 1'
#
loop_
_entity.id
_entity.type
_entity.pdbx_description
1 polymer ?
#
loop_
_entity_poly.entity_id
_entity_poly.type
_entity_poly.pdbx_seq_one_letter_code
_entity_poly.pdbx_strand_id
1 'polypeptide(L)'
;MGKASRKKQERRSWRAAPGVIAAATESDPQDLGGAALRALLDSNAPGDLSLAGAYAFGYLALAEAQLEGDAPGWYNETDPLDALFLGTVWPRTFIDALEFANARDAWLRLLQGTAHGKGIRRFVREAVSASEELRIPVDDGRLMLALRARLEAAGLDRRRLPRRLLPKAALQSCRAVSGPSLDLRLPDLPEDTQERVRRFWKDAVEEPWADATPKNILRDGLRRFHDAGLPVEQESAVLLPALYAALLTKPGELVEDMGEHASAWALSLDEASSLVPVLDILLVAPELEMPVAETLGRLFAVPAFTEPIPSEALLWTSSPGLALLRLAFALGITEVSTLGGPVTPDLLDWVGMHARMRLSATARESADDFGETGSTDGIEGTQEESDERWVERRRAVREAVLHKVRKKSGGTATRRRFDHPVERIWNADGSSVVRISTATPHGRMMREAMEGQLDAFREKFGRDPGPDDPLVFDPDADEPTPLTNEYFGDMMSDMAELAAEMGIDPAFFHAWREVGYLVTEANRGMFTTAEVLAFSRALARYRQAGK
;
A
#
# COMPACT_ATOMS: atom_id res chain seq x y z
N MET A 1 1.60 -16.67 66.82
CA MET A 1 0.71 -16.79 65.63
C MET A 1 0.10 -15.43 65.35
N GLY A 2 0.13 -14.91 64.11
CA GLY A 2 -0.55 -13.64 63.81
C GLY A 2 0.09 -12.66 62.81
N LYS A 3 0.92 -13.12 61.85
CA LYS A 3 1.42 -12.25 60.75
C LYS A 3 0.93 -12.67 59.35
N ALA A 4 0.26 -13.81 59.23
CA ALA A 4 -0.26 -14.33 57.95
C ALA A 4 -1.69 -13.85 57.60
N SER A 5 -2.41 -13.21 58.53
CA SER A 5 -3.82 -12.83 58.32
C SER A 5 -4.02 -11.43 57.71
N ARG A 6 -3.06 -10.50 57.86
CA ARG A 6 -3.19 -9.13 57.32
C ARG A 6 -3.01 -9.07 55.79
N LYS A 7 -2.08 -9.86 55.25
CA LYS A 7 -1.76 -9.90 53.81
C LYS A 7 -2.87 -10.52 52.93
N LYS A 8 -3.82 -11.25 53.52
CA LYS A 8 -4.96 -11.86 52.83
C LYS A 8 -6.20 -10.96 52.83
N GLN A 9 -6.27 -9.97 53.73
CA GLN A 9 -7.38 -9.02 53.82
C GLN A 9 -7.17 -7.83 52.87
N GLU A 10 -5.92 -7.35 52.71
CA GLU A 10 -5.56 -6.34 51.69
C GLU A 10 -5.72 -6.85 50.24
N ARG A 11 -5.57 -8.15 50.00
CA ARG A 11 -5.82 -8.77 48.69
C ARG A 11 -7.30 -8.97 48.36
N ARG A 12 -8.21 -8.85 49.34
CA ARG A 12 -9.67 -8.95 49.12
C ARG A 12 -10.33 -7.58 49.01
N SER A 13 -9.78 -6.53 49.61
CA SER A 13 -10.27 -5.14 49.41
C SER A 13 -9.94 -4.58 48.02
N TRP A 14 -9.03 -5.20 47.26
CA TRP A 14 -8.72 -4.79 45.88
C TRP A 14 -9.52 -5.55 44.80
N ARG A 15 -10.41 -6.46 45.19
CA ARG A 15 -11.27 -7.24 44.26
C ARG A 15 -12.77 -7.03 44.46
N ALA A 16 -13.17 -6.04 45.25
CA ALA A 16 -14.58 -5.67 45.41
C ALA A 16 -14.71 -4.16 45.65
N ALA A 17 -14.64 -3.40 44.55
CA ALA A 17 -15.20 -2.06 44.48
C ALA A 17 -15.61 -1.79 43.02
N PRO A 18 -16.86 -2.09 42.63
CA PRO A 18 -17.49 -1.49 41.47
C PRO A 18 -17.85 -0.05 41.85
N GLY A 19 -17.27 0.93 41.17
CA GLY A 19 -17.66 2.35 41.33
C GLY A 19 -16.51 3.30 41.65
N VAL A 20 -15.60 3.48 40.68
CA VAL A 20 -14.86 4.75 40.50
C VAL A 20 -14.72 5.00 38.99
N ILE A 21 -15.85 5.06 38.28
CA ILE A 21 -15.96 5.69 36.94
C ILE A 21 -16.95 6.86 36.98
N ALA A 22 -17.71 7.03 38.07
CA ALA A 22 -18.70 8.11 38.21
C ALA A 22 -18.20 9.21 39.16
N ALA A 23 -17.10 9.89 38.81
CA ALA A 23 -16.71 11.20 39.38
C ALA A 23 -15.57 11.89 38.58
N ALA A 24 -15.47 11.65 37.27
CA ALA A 24 -14.62 12.42 36.36
C ALA A 24 -15.50 12.94 35.21
N THR A 25 -16.48 13.77 35.57
CA THR A 25 -17.22 14.58 34.61
C THR A 25 -16.44 15.88 34.38
N GLU A 26 -16.23 16.20 33.09
CA GLU A 26 -15.68 17.45 32.53
C GLU A 26 -14.14 17.63 32.50
N SER A 27 -13.41 16.67 31.95
CA SER A 27 -12.11 16.99 31.33
C SER A 27 -12.13 16.57 29.87
N ASP A 28 -11.81 17.50 28.97
CA ASP A 28 -11.73 17.26 27.54
C ASP A 28 -10.75 16.10 27.27
N PRO A 29 -11.12 15.08 26.47
CA PRO A 29 -10.19 14.05 25.98
C PRO A 29 -8.86 14.62 25.46
N GLN A 30 -8.86 15.84 24.92
CA GLN A 30 -7.67 16.55 24.46
C GLN A 30 -6.74 16.96 25.62
N ASP A 31 -7.26 17.41 26.75
CA ASP A 31 -6.46 17.83 27.92
C ASP A 31 -5.76 16.64 28.59
N LEU A 32 -6.45 15.50 28.69
CA LEU A 32 -5.86 14.22 29.12
C LEU A 32 -4.86 13.68 28.07
N GLY A 33 -5.14 13.91 26.79
CA GLY A 33 -4.26 13.64 25.65
C GLY A 33 -2.96 14.45 25.65
N GLY A 34 -2.93 15.64 26.25
CA GLY A 34 -1.72 16.45 26.40
C GLY A 34 -0.84 16.07 27.60
N ALA A 35 -1.43 15.84 28.76
CA ALA A 35 -0.69 15.71 30.04
C ALA A 35 0.27 14.50 30.10
N ALA A 36 -0.21 13.28 29.91
CA ALA A 36 0.64 12.09 29.77
C ALA A 36 1.63 12.10 28.56
N LEU A 37 1.66 13.11 27.67
CA LEU A 37 2.35 13.07 26.36
C LEU A 37 3.70 13.63 26.65
N ARG A 38 3.67 14.75 27.36
CA ARG A 38 4.75 15.19 28.24
C ARG A 38 5.25 14.03 29.11
N ALA A 39 4.39 13.29 29.84
CA ALA A 39 4.89 12.19 30.68
C ALA A 39 5.61 11.06 29.89
N LEU A 40 5.13 10.68 28.70
CA LEU A 40 5.81 9.72 27.84
C LEU A 40 7.12 10.29 27.28
N LEU A 41 7.13 11.56 26.86
CA LEU A 41 8.33 12.25 26.39
C LEU A 41 9.37 12.37 27.52
N ASP A 42 8.96 12.71 28.73
CA ASP A 42 9.85 12.84 29.90
C ASP A 42 10.44 11.50 30.34
N SER A 43 9.72 10.40 30.10
CA SER A 43 10.14 9.04 30.48
C SER A 43 10.86 8.28 29.37
N ASN A 44 11.07 8.89 28.20
CA ASN A 44 11.76 8.30 27.05
C ASN A 44 12.85 9.25 26.56
N ALA A 45 13.96 8.70 26.05
CA ALA A 45 15.00 9.49 25.41
C ALA A 45 15.25 8.96 24.00
N PRO A 46 15.69 9.80 23.05
CA PRO A 46 16.15 9.34 21.75
C PRO A 46 17.17 8.19 21.91
N GLY A 47 16.86 7.02 21.34
CA GLY A 47 17.69 5.82 21.46
C GLY A 47 17.42 4.90 22.67
N ASP A 48 16.50 5.28 23.57
CA ASP A 48 15.94 4.43 24.64
C ASP A 48 14.40 4.58 24.67
N LEU A 49 13.76 4.09 23.61
CA LEU A 49 12.33 4.28 23.36
C LEU A 49 11.56 3.00 23.69
N SER A 50 10.41 3.14 24.35
CA SER A 50 9.36 2.12 24.32
C SER A 50 8.50 2.30 23.06
N LEU A 51 7.57 1.38 22.77
CA LEU A 51 6.65 1.56 21.64
C LEU A 51 5.70 2.76 21.87
N ALA A 52 5.22 2.93 23.10
CA ALA A 52 4.42 4.10 23.46
C ALA A 52 5.25 5.40 23.42
N GLY A 53 6.52 5.35 23.83
CA GLY A 53 7.43 6.49 23.73
C GLY A 53 7.73 6.88 22.27
N ALA A 54 8.02 5.89 21.42
CA ALA A 54 8.22 6.12 19.99
C ALA A 54 6.97 6.76 19.36
N TYR A 55 5.78 6.26 19.67
CA TYR A 55 4.53 6.89 19.24
C TYR A 55 4.41 8.36 19.67
N ALA A 56 4.71 8.67 20.94
CA ALA A 56 4.70 10.04 21.45
C ALA A 56 5.68 10.96 20.72
N PHE A 57 6.91 10.50 20.46
CA PHE A 57 7.91 11.26 19.71
C PHE A 57 7.50 11.50 18.25
N GLY A 58 6.89 10.51 17.59
CA GLY A 58 6.44 10.71 16.21
C GLY A 58 5.24 11.63 16.13
N TYR A 59 4.34 11.59 17.11
CA TYR A 59 3.26 12.57 17.17
C TYR A 59 3.79 14.01 17.38
N LEU A 60 4.83 14.17 18.22
CA LEU A 60 5.53 15.45 18.37
C LEU A 60 6.18 15.90 17.06
N ALA A 61 6.84 14.99 16.33
CA ALA A 61 7.43 15.26 15.03
C ALA A 61 6.43 15.79 13.99
N LEU A 62 5.22 15.20 13.95
CA LEU A 62 4.14 15.67 13.08
C LEU A 62 3.70 17.09 13.48
N ALA A 63 3.54 17.35 14.79
CA ALA A 63 3.12 18.65 15.30
C ALA A 63 4.17 19.75 15.05
N GLU A 64 5.46 19.44 15.25
CA GLU A 64 6.58 20.35 15.00
C GLU A 64 6.63 20.76 13.52
N ALA A 65 6.59 19.79 12.61
CA ALA A 65 6.57 20.05 11.18
C ALA A 65 5.37 20.91 10.76
N GLN A 66 4.19 20.69 11.35
CA GLN A 66 3.00 21.50 11.07
C GLN A 66 3.13 22.95 11.58
N LEU A 67 3.80 23.17 12.71
CA LEU A 67 4.04 24.50 13.27
C LEU A 67 5.08 25.29 12.49
N GLU A 68 6.12 24.62 12.01
CA GLU A 68 7.19 25.23 11.20
C GLU A 68 6.73 25.56 9.77
N GLY A 69 5.66 24.93 9.30
CA GLY A 69 5.12 25.13 7.95
C GLY A 69 5.94 24.45 6.85
N ASP A 70 6.92 23.64 7.22
CA ASP A 70 7.79 22.86 6.32
C ASP A 70 7.45 21.34 6.37
N ALA A 71 6.22 21.01 6.76
CA ALA A 71 5.78 19.62 6.79
C ALA A 71 5.68 19.04 5.37
N PRO A 72 6.31 17.89 5.09
CA PRO A 72 6.08 17.18 3.84
C PRO A 72 4.58 16.89 3.65
N GLY A 73 4.04 17.13 2.45
CA GLY A 73 2.60 17.02 2.18
C GLY A 73 1.99 15.65 2.55
N TRP A 74 2.80 14.59 2.53
CA TRP A 74 2.39 13.23 2.89
C TRP A 74 2.19 13.00 4.40
N TYR A 75 2.57 13.94 5.28
CA TYR A 75 2.33 13.81 6.73
C TYR A 75 0.83 13.69 7.05
N ASN A 76 -0.03 14.31 6.23
CA ASN A 76 -1.48 14.21 6.35
C ASN A 76 -2.04 12.84 5.96
N GLU A 77 -1.23 11.96 5.36
CA GLU A 77 -1.61 10.59 4.99
C GLU A 77 -1.13 9.56 6.01
N THR A 78 -0.55 9.99 7.14
CA THR A 78 0.03 9.10 8.15
C THR A 78 -1.03 8.50 9.08
N ASP A 79 -0.85 7.24 9.44
CA ASP A 79 -1.66 6.56 10.46
C ASP A 79 -0.91 6.46 11.82
N PRO A 80 -1.54 5.96 12.90
CA PRO A 80 -0.87 5.78 14.18
C PRO A 80 0.40 4.92 14.14
N LEU A 81 0.47 3.93 13.25
CA LEU A 81 1.65 3.08 13.11
C LEU A 81 2.78 3.81 12.37
N ASP A 82 2.45 4.68 11.42
CA ASP A 82 3.40 5.61 10.80
C ASP A 82 3.99 6.57 11.81
N ALA A 83 3.15 7.19 12.66
CA ALA A 83 3.61 8.03 13.75
C ALA A 83 4.52 7.25 14.71
N LEU A 84 4.19 5.99 15.04
CA LEU A 84 5.07 5.15 15.84
C LEU A 84 6.44 4.98 15.18
N PHE A 85 6.49 4.64 13.89
CA PHE A 85 7.74 4.49 13.17
C PHE A 85 8.52 5.81 13.09
N LEU A 86 7.86 6.92 12.77
CA LEU A 86 8.45 8.25 12.69
C LEU A 86 9.19 8.63 13.98
N GLY A 87 8.60 8.35 15.14
CA GLY A 87 9.28 8.64 16.40
C GLY A 87 10.45 7.71 16.73
N THR A 88 10.57 6.55 16.09
CA THR A 88 11.77 5.70 16.23
C THR A 88 12.96 6.19 15.41
N VAL A 89 12.71 7.04 14.41
CA VAL A 89 13.73 7.58 13.50
C VAL A 89 14.02 9.07 13.72
N TRP A 90 13.13 9.79 14.41
CA TRP A 90 13.31 11.20 14.72
C TRP A 90 14.68 11.52 15.35
N PRO A 91 15.39 12.57 14.91
CA PRO A 91 14.98 13.61 13.95
C PRO A 91 15.37 13.33 12.49
N ARG A 92 15.59 12.07 12.09
CA ARG A 92 15.93 11.74 10.70
C ARG A 92 14.79 12.14 9.75
N THR A 93 15.15 12.80 8.66
CA THR A 93 14.25 13.10 7.54
C THR A 93 14.33 11.99 6.47
N PHE A 94 13.28 11.88 5.68
CA PHE A 94 13.21 11.02 4.50
C PHE A 94 13.11 11.91 3.27
N ILE A 95 13.62 11.42 2.13
CA ILE A 95 13.56 12.16 0.86
C ILE A 95 12.11 12.37 0.45
N ASP A 96 11.30 11.32 0.60
CA ASP A 96 9.92 11.27 0.11
C ASP A 96 9.09 10.23 0.91
N ALA A 97 7.78 10.20 0.62
CA ALA A 97 6.83 9.28 1.24
C ALA A 97 7.12 7.80 0.94
N LEU A 98 7.72 7.51 -0.22
CA LEU A 98 8.00 6.16 -0.70
C LEU A 98 9.15 5.54 0.10
N GLU A 99 10.22 6.32 0.33
CA GLU A 99 11.36 5.94 1.17
C GLU A 99 10.91 5.71 2.62
N PHE A 100 10.09 6.61 3.16
CA PHE A 100 9.49 6.45 4.49
C PHE A 100 8.71 5.14 4.61
N ALA A 101 7.78 4.89 3.69
CA ALA A 101 6.91 3.72 3.73
C ALA A 101 7.70 2.41 3.57
N ASN A 102 8.70 2.37 2.68
CA ASN A 102 9.56 1.20 2.49
C ASN A 102 10.44 0.93 3.71
N ALA A 103 11.01 1.97 4.33
CA ALA A 103 11.81 1.83 5.54
C ALA A 103 10.96 1.32 6.72
N ARG A 104 9.73 1.84 6.86
CA ARG A 104 8.75 1.38 7.85
C ARG A 104 8.43 -0.10 7.67
N ASP A 105 8.06 -0.51 6.46
CA ASP A 105 7.67 -1.89 6.16
C ASP A 105 8.82 -2.87 6.41
N ALA A 106 10.05 -2.50 6.01
CA ALA A 106 11.24 -3.30 6.30
C ALA A 106 11.48 -3.44 7.81
N TRP A 107 11.34 -2.35 8.57
CA TRP A 107 11.47 -2.40 10.02
C TRP A 107 10.42 -3.29 10.68
N LEU A 108 9.16 -3.20 10.24
CA LEU A 108 8.07 -4.05 10.75
C LEU A 108 8.34 -5.53 10.50
N ARG A 109 8.91 -5.90 9.34
CA ARG A 109 9.34 -7.29 9.05
C ARG A 109 10.47 -7.73 9.98
N LEU A 110 11.47 -6.89 10.24
CA LEU A 110 12.56 -7.21 11.18
C LEU A 110 12.06 -7.42 12.62
N LEU A 111 10.98 -6.74 13.01
CA LEU A 111 10.34 -6.95 14.31
C LEU A 111 9.50 -8.24 14.36
N GLN A 112 9.14 -8.82 13.22
CA GLN A 112 8.37 -10.06 13.15
C GLN A 112 9.13 -11.20 13.85
N GLY A 113 8.39 -12.05 14.57
CA GLY A 113 8.99 -13.12 15.39
C GLY A 113 9.63 -12.64 16.71
N THR A 114 9.86 -11.35 16.92
CA THR A 114 10.39 -10.82 18.19
C THR A 114 9.28 -10.54 19.22
N ALA A 115 9.68 -10.29 20.48
CA ALA A 115 8.75 -9.79 21.50
C ALA A 115 8.20 -8.39 21.16
N HIS A 116 8.93 -7.58 20.40
CA HIS A 116 8.47 -6.26 19.96
C HIS A 116 7.45 -6.36 18.82
N GLY A 117 7.58 -7.37 17.94
CA GLY A 117 6.54 -7.67 16.96
C GLY A 117 5.20 -8.06 17.61
N LYS A 118 5.22 -8.72 18.77
CA LYS A 118 3.99 -8.91 19.59
C LYS A 118 3.44 -7.57 20.10
N GLY A 119 4.32 -6.65 20.48
CA GLY A 119 3.97 -5.29 20.88
C GLY A 119 3.32 -4.48 19.74
N ILE A 120 3.86 -4.55 18.53
CA ILE A 120 3.27 -3.93 17.33
C ILE A 120 1.88 -4.49 17.04
N ARG A 121 1.71 -5.82 17.07
CA ARG A 121 0.38 -6.42 16.89
C ARG A 121 -0.62 -5.98 17.95
N ARG A 122 -0.16 -5.81 19.19
CA ARG A 122 -1.00 -5.24 20.25
C ARG A 122 -1.32 -3.78 19.98
N PHE A 123 -0.33 -2.97 19.60
CA PHE A 123 -0.53 -1.57 19.23
C PHE A 123 -1.63 -1.41 18.18
N VAL A 124 -1.57 -2.19 17.09
CA VAL A 124 -2.59 -2.16 16.03
C VAL A 124 -3.99 -2.49 16.57
N ARG A 125 -4.12 -3.51 17.45
CA ARG A 125 -5.41 -3.85 18.08
C ARG A 125 -5.94 -2.72 18.96
N GLU A 126 -5.06 -2.09 19.75
CA GLU A 126 -5.46 -0.95 20.59
C GLU A 126 -5.88 0.24 19.72
N ALA A 127 -5.21 0.46 18.59
CA ALA A 127 -5.54 1.52 17.63
C ALA A 127 -6.93 1.34 17.01
N VAL A 128 -7.19 0.16 16.45
CA VAL A 128 -8.49 -0.17 15.85
C VAL A 128 -9.59 -0.19 16.91
N SER A 129 -9.36 -0.82 18.08
CA SER A 129 -10.34 -0.85 19.16
C SER A 129 -10.71 0.54 19.67
N ALA A 130 -9.74 1.47 19.74
CA ALA A 130 -10.04 2.85 20.12
C ALA A 130 -10.86 3.58 19.07
N SER A 131 -10.56 3.33 17.78
CA SER A 131 -11.32 3.89 16.66
C SER A 131 -12.79 3.47 16.71
N GLU A 132 -13.05 2.18 16.92
CA GLU A 132 -14.39 1.62 17.07
C GLU A 132 -15.13 2.19 18.28
N GLU A 133 -14.48 2.22 19.46
CA GLU A 133 -15.09 2.69 20.71
C GLU A 133 -15.45 4.18 20.67
N LEU A 134 -14.56 5.00 20.09
CA LEU A 134 -14.73 6.44 20.04
C LEU A 134 -15.50 6.90 18.79
N ARG A 135 -15.71 5.99 17.81
CA ARG A 135 -16.28 6.29 16.48
C ARG A 135 -15.50 7.40 15.77
N ILE A 136 -14.18 7.33 15.86
CA ILE A 136 -13.26 8.26 15.21
C ILE A 136 -12.35 7.42 14.30
N PRO A 137 -12.13 7.81 13.02
CA PRO A 137 -11.24 7.09 12.11
C PRO A 137 -9.82 6.88 12.66
N VAL A 138 -9.16 5.78 12.25
CA VAL A 138 -7.82 5.42 12.73
C VAL A 138 -6.76 6.47 12.43
N ASP A 139 -6.91 7.16 11.31
CA ASP A 139 -6.04 8.19 10.74
C ASP A 139 -6.50 9.62 11.08
N ASP A 140 -7.51 9.80 11.94
CA ASP A 140 -7.89 11.12 12.44
C ASP A 140 -6.96 11.55 13.58
N GLY A 141 -6.43 12.77 13.50
CA GLY A 141 -5.54 13.33 14.52
C GLY A 141 -6.12 13.28 15.94
N ARG A 142 -7.44 13.41 16.12
CA ARG A 142 -8.10 13.32 17.44
C ARG A 142 -7.97 11.92 18.04
N LEU A 143 -8.08 10.87 17.21
CA LEU A 143 -7.83 9.52 17.68
C LEU A 143 -6.36 9.37 18.07
N MET A 144 -5.45 9.89 17.26
CA MET A 144 -4.02 9.81 17.54
C MET A 144 -3.67 10.38 18.93
N LEU A 145 -4.20 11.56 19.29
CA LEU A 145 -4.06 12.08 20.66
C LEU A 145 -4.65 11.14 21.72
N ALA A 146 -5.84 10.58 21.47
CA ALA A 146 -6.56 9.75 22.42
C ALA A 146 -5.91 8.37 22.67
N LEU A 147 -5.17 7.82 21.70
CA LEU A 147 -4.56 6.49 21.80
C LEU A 147 -3.59 6.36 22.96
N ARG A 148 -2.95 7.46 23.35
CA ARG A 148 -1.81 7.46 24.24
C ARG A 148 -2.05 6.84 25.62
N ALA A 149 -3.16 7.20 26.27
CA ALA A 149 -3.51 6.62 27.59
C ALA A 149 -3.77 5.11 27.48
N ARG A 150 -4.27 4.64 26.34
CA ARG A 150 -4.47 3.21 26.06
C ARG A 150 -3.14 2.49 25.88
N LEU A 151 -2.14 3.11 25.25
CA LEU A 151 -0.83 2.49 25.05
C LEU A 151 -0.13 2.21 26.40
N GLU A 152 -0.23 3.12 27.36
CA GLU A 152 0.28 2.92 28.73
C GLU A 152 -0.51 1.84 29.48
N ALA A 153 -1.85 1.87 29.40
CA ALA A 153 -2.70 0.83 29.98
C ALA A 153 -2.40 -0.55 29.36
N ALA A 154 -2.05 -0.59 28.08
CA ALA A 154 -1.61 -1.76 27.36
C ALA A 154 -0.17 -2.19 27.72
N GLY A 155 0.55 -1.42 28.55
CA GLY A 155 1.92 -1.73 28.96
C GLY A 155 2.95 -1.63 27.83
N LEU A 156 2.64 -0.90 26.76
CA LEU A 156 3.53 -0.69 25.62
C LEU A 156 4.66 0.33 25.92
N ASP A 157 4.56 0.99 27.06
CA ASP A 157 5.56 1.85 27.70
C ASP A 157 6.68 1.06 28.41
N ARG A 158 6.40 -0.16 28.85
CA ARG A 158 7.26 -0.90 29.81
C ARG A 158 8.52 -1.50 29.19
N ARG A 159 8.46 -1.87 27.91
CA ARG A 159 9.56 -2.57 27.24
C ARG A 159 10.27 -1.64 26.26
N ARG A 160 11.54 -1.34 26.55
CA ARG A 160 12.42 -0.56 25.68
C ARG A 160 12.83 -1.35 24.44
N LEU A 161 12.86 -0.68 23.30
CA LEU A 161 13.42 -1.14 22.04
C LEU A 161 14.95 -1.22 22.19
N PRO A 162 15.55 -2.41 22.06
CA PRO A 162 17.00 -2.55 22.02
C PRO A 162 17.57 -1.71 20.86
N ARG A 163 18.74 -1.09 21.06
CA ARG A 163 19.40 -0.28 20.02
C ARG A 163 19.53 -0.99 18.67
N ARG A 164 19.81 -2.30 18.67
CA ARG A 164 19.91 -3.13 17.45
C ARG A 164 18.58 -3.26 16.67
N LEU A 165 17.45 -2.98 17.30
CA LEU A 165 16.12 -3.00 16.69
C LEU A 165 15.61 -1.60 16.34
N LEU A 166 16.35 -0.54 16.68
CA LEU A 166 16.01 0.81 16.21
C LEU A 166 16.37 0.93 14.73
N PRO A 167 15.57 1.62 13.90
CA PRO A 167 15.78 1.62 12.46
C PRO A 167 17.15 2.14 12.04
N LYS A 168 17.72 3.11 12.77
CA LYS A 168 19.08 3.62 12.53
C LYS A 168 20.14 2.52 12.52
N ALA A 169 19.99 1.47 13.32
CA ALA A 169 20.91 0.32 13.33
C ALA A 169 20.37 -0.85 12.50
N ALA A 170 19.07 -1.11 12.59
CA ALA A 170 18.43 -2.27 11.98
C ALA A 170 18.36 -2.19 10.44
N LEU A 171 18.30 -0.98 9.87
CA LEU A 171 18.10 -0.77 8.44
C LEU A 171 19.36 -0.32 7.67
N GLN A 172 20.52 -0.18 8.32
CA GLN A 172 21.73 0.39 7.69
C GLN A 172 22.13 -0.30 6.37
N SER A 173 21.93 -1.61 6.30
CA SER A 173 22.24 -2.42 5.12
C SER A 173 20.99 -3.07 4.53
N CYS A 174 19.80 -2.59 4.91
CA CYS A 174 18.55 -3.16 4.42
C CYS A 174 18.29 -2.68 3.00
N ARG A 175 17.92 -3.63 2.13
CA ARG A 175 17.62 -3.39 0.72
C ARG A 175 16.57 -2.29 0.52
N ALA A 176 15.55 -2.23 1.37
CA ALA A 176 14.46 -1.27 1.25
C ALA A 176 14.90 0.20 1.41
N VAL A 177 16.02 0.45 2.10
CA VAL A 177 16.55 1.80 2.36
C VAL A 177 17.73 2.10 1.44
N SER A 178 18.68 1.17 1.37
CA SER A 178 19.97 1.39 0.70
C SER A 178 20.02 0.83 -0.73
N GLY A 179 18.96 0.16 -1.18
CA GLY A 179 18.95 -0.57 -2.45
C GLY A 179 19.83 -1.83 -2.44
N PRO A 180 19.84 -2.60 -3.54
CA PRO A 180 20.81 -3.68 -3.71
C PRO A 180 22.24 -3.13 -3.82
N SER A 181 23.22 -3.88 -3.30
CA SER A 181 24.63 -3.51 -3.42
C SER A 181 25.08 -3.54 -4.89
N LEU A 182 25.90 -2.57 -5.30
CA LEU A 182 26.53 -2.58 -6.64
C LEU A 182 27.58 -3.69 -6.76
N ASP A 183 28.07 -4.21 -5.64
CA ASP A 183 28.97 -5.38 -5.59
C ASP A 183 28.18 -6.71 -5.59
N LEU A 184 26.87 -6.66 -5.85
CA LEU A 184 26.04 -7.85 -5.96
C LEU A 184 26.63 -8.79 -7.01
N ARG A 185 26.86 -10.05 -6.62
CA ARG A 185 27.29 -11.09 -7.54
C ARG A 185 26.13 -11.47 -8.45
N LEU A 186 26.13 -10.89 -9.64
CA LEU A 186 25.17 -11.21 -10.69
C LEU A 186 25.39 -12.65 -11.21
N PRO A 187 24.33 -13.36 -11.59
CA PRO A 187 24.46 -14.70 -12.14
C PRO A 187 25.23 -14.67 -13.46
N ASP A 188 25.95 -15.76 -13.73
CA ASP A 188 26.66 -15.96 -14.99
C ASP A 188 25.68 -16.09 -16.16
N LEU A 189 26.10 -15.61 -17.33
CA LEU A 189 25.30 -15.71 -18.55
C LEU A 189 25.19 -17.18 -18.99
N PRO A 190 23.97 -17.71 -19.22
CA PRO A 190 23.79 -19.02 -19.82
C PRO A 190 24.46 -19.11 -21.19
N GLU A 191 24.95 -20.29 -21.57
CA GLU A 191 25.63 -20.50 -22.86
C GLU A 191 24.72 -20.15 -24.06
N ASP A 192 23.41 -20.33 -23.91
CA ASP A 192 22.39 -20.05 -24.92
C ASP A 192 21.76 -18.65 -24.81
N THR A 193 22.40 -17.71 -24.07
CA THR A 193 21.91 -16.35 -23.83
C THR A 193 21.47 -15.63 -25.10
N GLN A 194 22.29 -15.63 -26.14
CA GLN A 194 22.00 -14.92 -27.39
C GLN A 194 20.71 -15.42 -28.05
N GLU A 195 20.49 -16.73 -28.03
CA GLU A 195 19.29 -17.34 -28.60
C GLU A 195 18.06 -17.05 -27.73
N ARG A 196 18.17 -17.10 -26.40
CA ARG A 196 17.08 -16.74 -25.48
C ARG A 196 16.66 -15.28 -25.63
N VAL A 197 17.61 -14.36 -25.70
CA VAL A 197 17.35 -12.92 -25.91
C VAL A 197 16.73 -12.69 -27.28
N ARG A 198 17.23 -13.35 -28.34
CA ARG A 198 16.64 -13.24 -29.68
C ARG A 198 15.20 -13.74 -29.71
N ARG A 199 14.91 -14.85 -29.03
CA ARG A 199 13.55 -15.40 -28.92
C ARG A 199 12.63 -14.48 -28.13
N PHE A 200 13.13 -13.89 -27.04
CA PHE A 200 12.40 -12.91 -26.23
C PHE A 200 11.81 -11.76 -27.08
N TRP A 201 12.58 -11.25 -28.04
CA TRP A 201 12.13 -10.18 -28.94
C TRP A 201 11.29 -10.67 -30.14
N LYS A 202 11.37 -11.95 -30.52
CA LYS A 202 10.69 -12.50 -31.69
C LYS A 202 9.30 -13.06 -31.41
N ASP A 203 9.08 -13.63 -30.23
CA ASP A 203 7.85 -14.36 -29.94
C ASP A 203 6.62 -13.44 -29.96
N ALA A 204 5.76 -13.64 -30.95
CA ALA A 204 4.47 -12.97 -31.09
C ALA A 204 3.34 -13.86 -30.55
N VAL A 205 2.72 -13.42 -29.46
CA VAL A 205 1.38 -13.78 -28.96
C VAL A 205 1.13 -15.27 -28.72
N GLU A 206 1.30 -15.69 -27.47
CA GLU A 206 0.27 -16.51 -26.81
C GLU A 206 -0.45 -15.63 -25.79
N GLU A 207 -1.66 -16.01 -25.39
CA GLU A 207 -2.51 -15.20 -24.50
C GLU A 207 -1.67 -14.60 -23.35
N PRO A 208 -1.70 -13.27 -23.13
CA PRO A 208 -0.71 -12.57 -22.27
C PRO A 208 -0.64 -13.02 -20.80
N TRP A 209 -1.47 -13.98 -20.41
CA TRP A 209 -1.88 -14.28 -19.05
C TRP A 209 -1.77 -15.76 -18.69
N ALA A 210 -1.55 -16.66 -19.67
CA ALA A 210 -1.46 -18.09 -19.42
C ALA A 210 -0.21 -18.45 -18.60
N ASP A 211 0.88 -17.68 -18.78
CA ASP A 211 2.14 -17.81 -18.05
C ASP A 211 2.56 -16.47 -17.44
N ALA A 212 2.02 -16.16 -16.26
CA ALA A 212 2.21 -14.92 -15.52
C ALA A 212 3.61 -14.78 -14.88
N THR A 213 4.62 -14.80 -15.72
CA THR A 213 6.05 -14.77 -15.36
C THR A 213 6.61 -13.36 -15.55
N PRO A 214 7.64 -12.94 -14.78
CA PRO A 214 8.32 -11.67 -15.00
C PRO A 214 8.78 -11.48 -16.45
N LYS A 215 9.25 -12.55 -17.11
CA LYS A 215 9.62 -12.53 -18.53
C LYS A 215 8.49 -12.06 -19.43
N ASN A 216 7.31 -12.64 -19.32
CA ASN A 216 6.19 -12.33 -20.21
C ASN A 216 5.63 -10.93 -19.93
N ILE A 217 5.58 -10.53 -18.65
CA ILE A 217 5.08 -9.22 -18.22
C ILE A 217 6.06 -8.11 -18.64
N LEU A 218 7.37 -8.31 -18.44
CA LEU A 218 8.39 -7.40 -18.92
C LEU A 218 8.31 -7.22 -20.44
N ARG A 219 8.13 -8.31 -21.19
CA ARG A 219 8.00 -8.26 -22.66
C ARG A 219 6.80 -7.43 -23.09
N ASP A 220 5.65 -7.62 -22.45
CA ASP A 220 4.45 -6.83 -22.74
C ASP A 220 4.68 -5.35 -22.44
N GLY A 221 5.31 -5.03 -21.31
CA GLY A 221 5.68 -3.67 -20.94
C GLY A 221 6.62 -3.01 -21.94
N LEU A 222 7.67 -3.72 -22.36
CA LEU A 222 8.64 -3.22 -23.34
C LEU A 222 7.99 -2.99 -24.70
N ARG A 223 7.04 -3.81 -25.11
CA ARG A 223 6.25 -3.55 -26.32
C ARG A 223 5.45 -2.26 -26.20
N ARG A 224 4.71 -2.07 -25.10
CA ARG A 224 3.94 -0.83 -24.86
C ARG A 224 4.85 0.41 -24.89
N PHE A 225 6.05 0.29 -24.32
CA PHE A 225 7.03 1.37 -24.29
C PHE A 225 7.66 1.62 -25.65
N HIS A 226 7.95 0.57 -26.43
CA HIS A 226 8.41 0.67 -27.81
C HIS A 226 7.38 1.40 -28.68
N ASP A 227 6.10 1.01 -28.58
CA ASP A 227 4.99 1.64 -29.29
C ASP A 227 4.83 3.13 -28.92
N ALA A 228 5.24 3.50 -27.70
CA ALA A 228 5.30 4.89 -27.22
C ALA A 228 6.62 5.63 -27.58
N GLY A 229 7.54 5.00 -28.32
CA GLY A 229 8.79 5.61 -28.78
C GLY A 229 9.94 5.64 -27.76
N LEU A 230 9.83 4.86 -26.67
CA LEU A 230 10.89 4.75 -25.67
C LEU A 230 12.04 3.82 -26.14
N PRO A 231 13.29 4.07 -25.72
CA PRO A 231 14.49 3.37 -26.21
C PRO A 231 14.70 1.99 -25.56
N VAL A 232 13.74 1.08 -25.75
CA VAL A 232 13.67 -0.19 -25.00
C VAL A 232 14.80 -1.18 -25.26
N GLU A 233 15.52 -1.05 -26.37
CA GLU A 233 16.66 -1.90 -26.70
C GLU A 233 18.01 -1.27 -26.31
N GLN A 234 18.03 0.03 -26.01
CA GLN A 234 19.27 0.78 -25.77
C GLN A 234 19.50 1.08 -24.29
N GLU A 235 18.44 1.25 -23.50
CA GLU A 235 18.55 1.75 -22.12
C GLU A 235 18.01 0.72 -21.11
N SER A 236 18.87 0.15 -20.26
CA SER A 236 18.46 -0.79 -19.21
C SER A 236 17.53 -0.15 -18.16
N ALA A 237 17.60 1.17 -18.00
CA ALA A 237 16.73 1.96 -17.12
C ALA A 237 15.23 1.82 -17.43
N VAL A 238 14.87 1.44 -18.66
CA VAL A 238 13.46 1.26 -19.04
C VAL A 238 12.89 -0.12 -18.67
N LEU A 239 13.74 -1.08 -18.29
CA LEU A 239 13.32 -2.47 -18.05
C LEU A 239 12.46 -2.58 -16.79
N LEU A 240 12.91 -2.01 -15.66
CA LEU A 240 12.13 -2.05 -14.42
C LEU A 240 10.78 -1.31 -14.56
N PRO A 241 10.74 -0.06 -15.10
CA PRO A 241 9.49 0.63 -15.33
C PRO A 241 8.57 -0.09 -16.32
N ALA A 242 9.11 -0.78 -17.33
CA ALA A 242 8.30 -1.59 -18.24
C ALA A 242 7.66 -2.81 -17.53
N LEU A 243 8.42 -3.54 -16.70
CA LEU A 243 7.88 -4.64 -15.90
C LEU A 243 6.76 -4.14 -14.98
N TYR A 244 7.02 -3.07 -14.25
CA TYR A 244 6.05 -2.43 -13.37
C TYR A 244 4.82 -1.93 -14.14
N ALA A 245 5.00 -1.27 -15.29
CA ALA A 245 3.92 -0.70 -16.07
C ALA A 245 2.99 -1.77 -16.68
N ALA A 246 3.55 -2.91 -17.05
CA ALA A 246 2.74 -4.04 -17.43
C ALA A 246 2.04 -4.66 -16.22
N LEU A 247 2.67 -4.72 -15.05
CA LEU A 247 2.13 -5.41 -13.87
C LEU A 247 1.05 -4.61 -13.12
N LEU A 248 1.36 -3.38 -12.73
CA LEU A 248 0.68 -2.61 -11.69
C LEU A 248 0.07 -1.29 -12.19
N THR A 249 0.52 -0.79 -13.34
CA THR A 249 0.09 0.53 -13.80
C THR A 249 -1.33 0.53 -14.36
N LYS A 250 -2.09 1.54 -13.93
CA LYS A 250 -3.41 1.85 -14.47
C LYS A 250 -3.28 2.88 -15.60
N PRO A 251 -4.24 2.94 -16.54
CA PRO A 251 -4.19 3.89 -17.67
C PRO A 251 -4.06 5.38 -17.34
N GLY A 252 -4.23 5.80 -16.08
CA GLY A 252 -4.13 7.19 -15.62
C GLY A 252 -2.77 7.59 -15.03
N GLU A 253 -1.86 6.64 -14.78
CA GLU A 253 -0.53 6.94 -14.23
C GLU A 253 0.36 7.57 -15.31
N LEU A 254 1.06 8.65 -14.98
CA LEU A 254 1.93 9.35 -15.93
C LEU A 254 3.25 8.59 -16.08
N VAL A 255 3.78 8.59 -17.31
CA VAL A 255 5.04 7.89 -17.65
C VAL A 255 6.24 8.44 -16.85
N GLU A 256 6.20 9.71 -16.49
CA GLU A 256 7.25 10.36 -15.69
C GLU A 256 7.35 9.83 -14.25
N ASP A 257 6.23 9.44 -13.64
CA ASP A 257 6.20 8.91 -12.27
C ASP A 257 6.56 7.41 -12.21
N MET A 258 6.43 6.70 -13.35
CA MET A 258 6.60 5.24 -13.40
C MET A 258 8.00 4.78 -12.97
N GLY A 259 9.04 5.56 -13.23
CA GLY A 259 10.41 5.20 -12.83
C GLY A 259 10.57 5.13 -11.31
N GLU A 260 10.03 6.14 -10.62
CA GLU A 260 10.07 6.24 -9.17
C GLU A 260 9.18 5.18 -8.53
N HIS A 261 7.95 5.01 -9.01
CA HIS A 261 7.05 3.99 -8.50
C HIS A 261 7.57 2.57 -8.72
N ALA A 262 8.16 2.28 -9.88
CA ALA A 262 8.73 0.97 -10.15
C ALA A 262 9.89 0.65 -9.19
N SER A 263 10.72 1.66 -8.88
CA SER A 263 11.80 1.53 -7.90
C SER A 263 11.24 1.33 -6.49
N ALA A 264 10.25 2.13 -6.08
CA ALA A 264 9.62 2.00 -4.77
C ALA A 264 8.97 0.62 -4.59
N TRP A 265 8.19 0.17 -5.56
CA TRP A 265 7.60 -1.18 -5.59
C TRP A 265 8.68 -2.25 -5.49
N ALA A 266 9.73 -2.16 -6.31
CA ALA A 266 10.80 -3.15 -6.31
C ALA A 266 11.51 -3.24 -4.96
N LEU A 267 11.77 -2.10 -4.30
CA LEU A 267 12.42 -2.02 -2.99
C LEU A 267 11.49 -2.41 -1.84
N SER A 268 10.17 -2.36 -2.05
CA SER A 268 9.18 -2.69 -1.02
C SER A 268 9.14 -4.18 -0.68
N LEU A 269 9.54 -5.08 -1.59
CA LEU A 269 9.42 -6.52 -1.37
C LEU A 269 10.33 -7.03 -0.26
N ASP A 270 9.87 -8.10 0.42
CA ASP A 270 10.68 -8.84 1.38
C ASP A 270 11.93 -9.41 0.69
N GLU A 271 13.10 -9.29 1.33
CA GLU A 271 14.37 -9.85 0.85
C GLU A 271 14.29 -11.37 0.64
N ALA A 272 13.38 -12.05 1.34
CA ALA A 272 13.11 -13.47 1.16
C ALA A 272 12.25 -13.80 -0.08
N SER A 273 11.66 -12.82 -0.77
CA SER A 273 10.81 -13.06 -1.93
C SER A 273 11.63 -13.61 -3.10
N SER A 274 11.08 -14.60 -3.80
CA SER A 274 11.74 -15.21 -4.97
C SER A 274 11.95 -14.23 -6.12
N LEU A 275 11.20 -13.13 -6.15
CA LEU A 275 11.31 -12.11 -7.20
C LEU A 275 12.50 -11.14 -6.99
N VAL A 276 13.07 -11.08 -5.77
CA VAL A 276 14.15 -10.13 -5.44
C VAL A 276 15.36 -10.24 -6.39
N PRO A 277 15.89 -11.42 -6.73
CA PRO A 277 17.03 -11.50 -7.65
C PRO A 277 16.74 -10.92 -9.05
N VAL A 278 15.50 -11.01 -9.54
CA VAL A 278 15.08 -10.38 -10.81
C VAL A 278 15.10 -8.86 -10.66
N LEU A 279 14.49 -8.35 -9.58
CA LEU A 279 14.38 -6.91 -9.34
C LEU A 279 15.74 -6.27 -9.06
N ASP A 280 16.63 -6.97 -8.38
CA ASP A 280 17.96 -6.46 -8.06
C ASP A 280 18.81 -6.31 -9.31
N ILE A 281 18.78 -7.30 -10.22
CA ILE A 281 19.41 -7.17 -11.54
C ILE A 281 18.86 -5.94 -12.28
N LEU A 282 17.54 -5.76 -12.26
CA LEU A 282 16.89 -4.62 -12.93
C LEU A 282 17.22 -3.26 -12.29
N LEU A 283 17.40 -3.22 -10.97
CA LEU A 283 17.77 -2.00 -10.22
C LEU A 283 19.23 -1.62 -10.42
N VAL A 284 20.16 -2.59 -10.46
CA VAL A 284 21.60 -2.31 -10.60
C VAL A 284 22.06 -2.16 -12.05
N ALA A 285 21.35 -2.74 -13.02
CA ALA A 285 21.75 -2.70 -14.43
C ALA A 285 21.97 -1.27 -14.98
N PRO A 286 21.14 -0.27 -14.67
CA PRO A 286 21.38 1.12 -15.07
C PRO A 286 22.63 1.71 -14.42
N GLU A 287 22.85 1.45 -13.13
CA GLU A 287 24.01 1.94 -12.36
C GLU A 287 25.34 1.35 -12.86
N LEU A 288 25.29 0.10 -13.33
CA LEU A 288 26.44 -0.59 -13.91
C LEU A 288 26.60 -0.33 -15.41
N GLU A 289 25.80 0.56 -15.99
CA GLU A 289 25.74 0.86 -17.44
C GLU A 289 25.61 -0.42 -18.30
N MET A 290 24.94 -1.45 -17.77
CA MET A 290 24.81 -2.73 -18.44
C MET A 290 23.92 -2.62 -19.69
N PRO A 291 24.34 -3.18 -20.84
CA PRO A 291 23.51 -3.26 -22.02
C PRO A 291 22.22 -4.06 -21.76
N VAL A 292 21.13 -3.71 -22.46
CA VAL A 292 19.84 -4.41 -22.35
C VAL A 292 19.99 -5.91 -22.63
N ALA A 293 20.76 -6.28 -23.66
CA ALA A 293 20.97 -7.69 -24.02
C ALA A 293 21.68 -8.49 -22.92
N GLU A 294 22.68 -7.89 -22.26
CA GLU A 294 23.37 -8.51 -21.12
C GLU A 294 22.44 -8.62 -19.92
N THR A 295 21.68 -7.57 -19.63
CA THR A 295 20.70 -7.54 -18.54
C THR A 295 19.66 -8.66 -18.70
N LEU A 296 19.04 -8.77 -19.89
CA LEU A 296 18.10 -9.85 -20.20
C LEU A 296 18.76 -11.23 -20.11
N GLY A 297 20.01 -11.37 -20.54
CA GLY A 297 20.78 -12.61 -20.41
C GLY A 297 20.95 -13.06 -18.96
N ARG A 298 21.28 -12.12 -18.06
CA ARG A 298 21.39 -12.38 -16.62
C ARG A 298 20.05 -12.71 -15.99
N LEU A 299 18.96 -12.06 -16.42
CA LEU A 299 17.60 -12.41 -15.99
C LEU A 299 17.23 -13.85 -16.37
N PHE A 300 17.61 -14.33 -17.56
CA PHE A 300 17.40 -15.72 -17.97
C PHE A 300 18.18 -16.76 -17.16
N ALA A 301 19.17 -16.34 -16.38
CA ALA A 301 19.87 -17.20 -15.43
C ALA A 301 19.13 -17.33 -14.09
N VAL A 302 18.16 -16.46 -13.81
CA VAL A 302 17.38 -16.46 -12.57
C VAL A 302 16.10 -17.28 -12.77
N PRO A 303 15.88 -18.38 -12.02
CA PRO A 303 14.68 -19.21 -12.18
C PRO A 303 13.38 -18.41 -12.05
N ALA A 304 13.34 -17.50 -11.08
CA ALA A 304 12.19 -16.63 -10.82
C ALA A 304 11.78 -15.76 -12.03
N PHE A 305 12.66 -15.49 -12.99
CA PHE A 305 12.30 -14.73 -14.19
C PHE A 305 11.29 -15.47 -15.09
N THR A 306 11.31 -16.81 -15.03
CA THR A 306 10.43 -17.69 -15.81
C THR A 306 9.40 -18.42 -14.96
N GLU A 307 9.38 -18.18 -13.65
CA GLU A 307 8.38 -18.74 -12.73
C GLU A 307 7.25 -17.73 -12.47
N PRO A 308 6.08 -18.17 -11.96
CA PRO A 308 4.99 -17.26 -11.64
C PRO A 308 5.40 -16.20 -10.62
N ILE A 309 4.99 -14.95 -10.86
CA ILE A 309 5.23 -13.83 -9.92
C ILE A 309 4.64 -14.16 -8.54
N PRO A 310 5.33 -13.97 -7.42
CA PRO A 310 4.76 -14.28 -6.11
C PRO A 310 3.64 -13.28 -5.73
N SER A 311 2.66 -13.71 -4.93
CA SER A 311 1.43 -12.92 -4.70
C SER A 311 1.69 -11.62 -3.94
N GLU A 312 2.69 -11.57 -3.08
CA GLU A 312 3.08 -10.35 -2.37
C GLU A 312 3.58 -9.24 -3.30
N ALA A 313 4.04 -9.58 -4.51
CA ALA A 313 4.48 -8.61 -5.50
C ALA A 313 3.33 -7.96 -6.29
N LEU A 314 2.10 -8.45 -6.10
CA LEU A 314 0.91 -7.95 -6.79
C LEU A 314 0.24 -6.76 -6.08
N LEU A 315 0.72 -6.39 -4.88
CA LEU A 315 0.14 -5.32 -4.08
C LEU A 315 1.08 -4.13 -3.99
N TRP A 316 0.51 -2.93 -4.04
CA TRP A 316 1.23 -1.71 -3.68
C TRP A 316 1.31 -1.54 -2.17
N THR A 317 2.51 -1.21 -1.66
CA THR A 317 2.74 -1.08 -0.21
C THR A 317 3.53 0.17 0.18
N SER A 318 4.14 0.83 -0.80
CA SER A 318 5.03 1.99 -0.61
C SER A 318 4.26 3.30 -0.39
N SER A 319 3.28 3.31 0.50
CA SER A 319 2.60 4.55 0.93
C SER A 319 2.40 4.61 2.45
N PRO A 320 2.39 5.82 3.03
CA PRO A 320 1.81 6.08 4.35
C PRO A 320 0.35 5.59 4.44
N GLY A 321 -0.12 5.29 5.65
CA GLY A 321 -1.50 4.89 5.94
C GLY A 321 -1.85 3.44 5.62
N LEU A 322 -0.98 2.70 4.93
CA LEU A 322 -1.29 1.33 4.48
C LEU A 322 -0.85 0.23 5.47
N ALA A 323 0.18 0.47 6.27
CA ALA A 323 0.76 -0.60 7.10
C ALA A 323 -0.15 -1.02 8.25
N LEU A 324 -0.86 -0.07 8.88
CA LEU A 324 -1.82 -0.40 9.93
C LEU A 324 -2.95 -1.27 9.38
N LEU A 325 -3.53 -0.90 8.24
CA LEU A 325 -4.60 -1.65 7.57
C LEU A 325 -4.16 -3.09 7.29
N ARG A 326 -3.00 -3.26 6.65
CA ARG A 326 -2.45 -4.59 6.31
C ARG A 326 -2.21 -5.45 7.54
N LEU A 327 -1.65 -4.88 8.61
CA LEU A 327 -1.43 -5.62 9.85
C LEU A 327 -2.73 -5.92 10.60
N ALA A 328 -3.73 -5.03 10.55
CA ALA A 328 -5.05 -5.26 11.12
C ALA A 328 -5.73 -6.47 10.46
N PHE A 329 -5.71 -6.52 9.13
CA PHE A 329 -6.32 -7.63 8.38
C PHE A 329 -5.54 -8.94 8.57
N ALA A 330 -4.20 -8.89 8.63
CA ALA A 330 -3.40 -10.06 9.02
C ALA A 330 -3.67 -10.54 10.45
N LEU A 331 -4.28 -9.71 11.30
CA LEU A 331 -4.71 -10.05 12.66
C LEU A 331 -6.15 -10.59 12.74
N GLY A 332 -6.85 -10.69 11.61
CA GLY A 332 -8.23 -11.17 11.53
C GLY A 332 -9.28 -10.10 11.80
N ILE A 333 -8.91 -8.81 11.79
CA ILE A 333 -9.88 -7.70 11.78
C ILE A 333 -10.47 -7.64 10.37
N THR A 334 -11.78 -7.49 10.25
CA THR A 334 -12.50 -7.55 8.97
C THR A 334 -12.79 -6.20 8.35
N GLU A 335 -12.75 -5.12 9.15
CA GLU A 335 -12.99 -3.76 8.71
C GLU A 335 -12.20 -2.77 9.58
N VAL A 336 -11.66 -1.71 8.98
CA VAL A 336 -11.02 -0.59 9.68
C VAL A 336 -11.60 0.74 9.19
N SER A 337 -12.05 1.60 10.10
CA SER A 337 -12.59 2.93 9.76
C SER A 337 -11.45 3.93 9.50
N THR A 338 -11.44 4.55 8.32
CA THR A 338 -10.49 5.62 7.93
C THR A 338 -11.23 6.91 7.56
N LEU A 339 -10.53 8.03 7.43
CA LEU A 339 -11.10 9.30 6.97
C LEU A 339 -11.70 9.17 5.56
N GLY A 340 -11.15 8.26 4.76
CA GLY A 340 -11.67 7.90 3.43
C GLY A 340 -12.88 6.93 3.46
N GLY A 341 -13.34 6.53 4.65
CA GLY A 341 -14.41 5.54 4.84
C GLY A 341 -13.91 4.21 5.42
N PRO A 342 -14.83 3.25 5.65
CA PRO A 342 -14.46 1.91 6.08
C PRO A 342 -13.67 1.17 4.98
N VAL A 343 -12.61 0.48 5.39
CA VAL A 343 -11.76 -0.33 4.51
C VAL A 343 -11.82 -1.78 4.97
N THR A 344 -12.01 -2.68 4.02
CA THR A 344 -12.00 -4.13 4.21
C THR A 344 -10.79 -4.77 3.49
N PRO A 345 -10.42 -6.03 3.78
CA PRO A 345 -9.28 -6.70 3.15
C PRO A 345 -9.30 -6.68 1.61
N ASP A 346 -10.48 -6.81 1.01
CA ASP A 346 -10.68 -6.80 -0.44
C ASP A 346 -10.48 -5.42 -1.07
N LEU A 347 -10.59 -4.34 -0.28
CA LEU A 347 -10.32 -2.97 -0.71
C LEU A 347 -8.86 -2.56 -0.59
N LEU A 348 -7.98 -3.39 0.00
CA LEU A 348 -6.57 -3.02 0.23
C LEU A 348 -5.83 -2.62 -1.05
N ASP A 349 -6.00 -3.38 -2.13
CA ASP A 349 -5.31 -3.10 -3.40
C ASP A 349 -5.79 -1.76 -3.99
N TRP A 350 -7.09 -1.50 -3.88
CA TRP A 350 -7.70 -0.25 -4.31
C TRP A 350 -7.20 0.95 -3.49
N VAL A 351 -7.14 0.82 -2.15
CA VAL A 351 -6.60 1.88 -1.28
C VAL A 351 -5.12 2.12 -1.57
N GLY A 352 -4.33 1.06 -1.77
CA GLY A 352 -2.92 1.17 -2.13
C GLY A 352 -2.71 1.89 -3.46
N MET A 353 -3.52 1.56 -4.47
CA MET A 353 -3.52 2.25 -5.76
C MET A 353 -3.88 3.74 -5.62
N HIS A 354 -4.92 4.08 -4.85
CA HIS A 354 -5.29 5.49 -4.62
C HIS A 354 -4.19 6.27 -3.90
N ALA A 355 -3.57 5.67 -2.88
CA ALA A 355 -2.43 6.27 -2.19
C ALA A 355 -1.27 6.55 -3.16
N ARG A 356 -0.92 5.58 -4.01
CA ARG A 356 0.09 5.76 -5.06
C ARG A 356 -0.22 6.94 -5.99
N MET A 357 -1.45 7.05 -6.47
CA MET A 357 -1.85 8.10 -7.43
C MET A 357 -1.89 9.49 -6.80
N ARG A 358 -2.29 9.61 -5.52
CA ARG A 358 -2.27 10.87 -4.77
C ARG A 358 -0.86 11.38 -4.54
N LEU A 359 0.08 10.51 -4.16
CA LEU A 359 1.49 10.89 -3.96
C LEU A 359 2.07 11.57 -5.20
N SER A 360 1.77 11.06 -6.41
CA SER A 360 2.20 11.70 -7.65
C SER A 360 1.52 13.05 -7.91
N ALA A 361 0.25 13.20 -7.55
CA ALA A 361 -0.45 14.47 -7.68
C ALA A 361 0.16 15.54 -6.75
N THR A 362 0.37 15.20 -5.48
CA THR A 362 0.96 16.10 -4.48
C THR A 362 2.40 16.49 -4.82
N ALA A 363 3.21 15.55 -5.31
CA ALA A 363 4.58 15.84 -5.73
C ALA A 363 4.64 16.90 -6.85
N ARG A 364 3.65 16.92 -7.74
CA ARG A 364 3.55 17.92 -8.82
C ARG A 364 3.11 19.29 -8.31
N GLU A 365 2.10 19.33 -7.43
CA GLU A 365 1.65 20.58 -6.80
C GLU A 365 2.79 21.26 -6.02
N SER A 366 3.63 20.47 -5.35
CA SER A 366 4.83 20.98 -4.67
C SER A 366 5.91 21.46 -5.64
N ALA A 367 6.12 20.78 -6.77
CA ALA A 367 7.14 21.16 -7.75
C ALA A 367 6.83 22.49 -8.47
N ASP A 368 5.55 22.83 -8.62
CA ASP A 368 5.11 24.11 -9.21
C ASP A 368 5.30 25.30 -8.25
N ASP A 369 5.40 25.07 -6.93
CA ASP A 369 5.52 26.12 -5.90
C ASP A 369 6.99 26.54 -5.62
N PHE A 370 7.96 25.68 -5.94
CA PHE A 370 9.40 25.92 -5.67
C PHE A 370 10.19 26.52 -6.85
N GLY A 371 9.51 27.14 -7.81
CA GLY A 371 10.10 27.79 -8.98
C GLY A 371 10.89 29.08 -8.71
N GLU A 372 11.49 29.31 -7.54
CA GLU A 372 12.44 30.40 -7.28
C GLU A 372 13.05 30.26 -5.85
N THR A 373 14.29 29.78 -5.71
CA THR A 373 15.35 30.40 -4.87
C THR A 373 16.65 29.57 -4.73
N GLY A 374 17.75 30.25 -5.09
CA GLY A 374 19.12 30.24 -4.55
C GLY A 374 19.71 29.08 -3.74
N SER A 375 20.75 28.49 -4.33
CA SER A 375 21.85 27.71 -3.72
C SER A 375 22.56 28.40 -2.54
N THR A 376 23.01 27.63 -1.54
CA THR A 376 24.21 27.93 -0.72
C THR A 376 24.96 26.66 -0.31
N ASP A 377 26.30 26.75 -0.36
CA ASP A 377 27.32 25.74 -0.03
C ASP A 377 27.68 25.68 1.48
N GLY A 378 28.20 24.53 1.97
CA GLY A 378 29.26 24.52 3.00
C GLY A 378 29.37 23.39 4.06
N ILE A 379 30.02 22.28 3.70
CA ILE A 379 31.15 21.53 4.37
C ILE A 379 31.00 20.76 5.73
N GLU A 380 31.19 19.42 5.58
CA GLU A 380 31.92 18.34 6.31
C GLU A 380 31.66 17.89 7.77
N GLY A 381 31.42 16.57 7.88
CA GLY A 381 31.63 15.72 9.06
C GLY A 381 31.61 14.22 8.74
N THR A 382 32.75 13.69 8.26
CA THR A 382 33.03 12.29 7.86
C THR A 382 32.43 11.17 8.72
N GLN A 383 31.36 10.55 8.20
CA GLN A 383 31.04 9.10 8.12
C GLN A 383 29.70 8.89 7.37
N GLU A 384 29.04 9.99 6.98
CA GLU A 384 27.84 10.13 6.13
C GLU A 384 28.08 9.93 4.62
N GLU A 385 29.34 9.90 4.17
CA GLU A 385 29.69 9.87 2.74
C GLU A 385 29.20 8.64 1.96
N SER A 386 28.92 7.49 2.60
CA SER A 386 28.36 6.34 1.87
C SER A 386 26.85 6.48 1.64
N ASP A 387 26.15 7.05 2.61
CA ASP A 387 24.70 7.15 2.65
C ASP A 387 24.24 8.38 1.84
N GLU A 388 24.93 9.52 1.99
CA GLU A 388 24.70 10.73 1.18
C GLU A 388 25.00 10.47 -0.29
N ARG A 389 26.10 9.79 -0.60
CA ARG A 389 26.44 9.47 -1.98
C ARG A 389 25.40 8.54 -2.62
N TRP A 390 24.66 7.73 -1.85
CA TRP A 390 23.56 6.89 -2.38
C TRP A 390 22.25 7.69 -2.52
N VAL A 391 21.97 8.62 -1.62
CA VAL A 391 20.85 9.57 -1.71
C VAL A 391 21.03 10.50 -2.92
N GLU A 392 22.22 11.07 -3.08
CA GLU A 392 22.61 11.95 -4.18
C GLU A 392 22.65 11.19 -5.51
N ARG A 393 23.10 9.92 -5.52
CA ARG A 393 23.05 9.04 -6.70
C ARG A 393 21.62 8.65 -7.06
N ARG A 394 20.76 8.29 -6.11
CA ARG A 394 19.31 8.09 -6.36
C ARG A 394 18.68 9.34 -6.95
N ARG A 395 19.00 10.52 -6.41
CA ARG A 395 18.53 11.81 -6.93
C ARG A 395 19.05 12.06 -8.35
N ALA A 396 20.32 11.80 -8.63
CA ALA A 396 20.91 11.96 -9.95
C ALA A 396 20.32 10.99 -11.00
N VAL A 397 20.01 9.76 -10.60
CA VAL A 397 19.37 8.75 -11.46
C VAL A 397 17.90 9.10 -11.69
N ARG A 398 17.18 9.52 -10.64
CA ARG A 398 15.82 10.08 -10.72
C ARG A 398 15.81 11.27 -11.68
N GLU A 399 16.72 12.23 -11.52
CA GLU A 399 16.81 13.41 -12.37
C GLU A 399 17.26 13.08 -13.81
N ALA A 400 18.18 12.13 -14.01
CA ALA A 400 18.62 11.74 -15.35
C ALA A 400 17.52 10.98 -16.12
N VAL A 401 16.78 10.11 -15.44
CA VAL A 401 15.61 9.40 -16.00
C VAL A 401 14.49 10.40 -16.29
N LEU A 402 14.14 11.26 -15.33
CA LEU A 402 13.10 12.29 -15.49
C LEU A 402 13.47 13.30 -16.59
N HIS A 403 14.71 13.78 -16.65
CA HIS A 403 15.16 14.76 -17.64
C HIS A 403 15.16 14.18 -19.07
N LYS A 404 15.51 12.90 -19.24
CA LYS A 404 15.49 12.23 -20.55
C LYS A 404 14.08 11.82 -20.98
N VAL A 405 13.22 11.39 -20.05
CA VAL A 405 11.81 11.09 -20.33
C VAL A 405 11.06 12.38 -20.71
N ARG A 406 11.20 13.46 -19.92
CA ARG A 406 10.55 14.76 -20.14
C ARG A 406 10.99 15.46 -21.44
N LYS A 407 12.25 15.28 -21.87
CA LYS A 407 12.76 15.83 -23.13
C LYS A 407 12.20 15.11 -24.38
N LYS A 408 11.66 13.90 -24.22
CA LYS A 408 11.21 13.05 -25.34
C LYS A 408 9.70 12.79 -25.36
N SER A 409 8.99 12.96 -24.24
CA SER A 409 7.54 12.76 -24.08
C SER A 409 6.68 13.94 -24.57
N GLY A 410 7.25 14.97 -25.20
CA GLY A 410 6.51 16.08 -25.83
C GLY A 410 5.63 15.69 -27.03
N GLY A 411 5.52 14.39 -27.35
CA GLY A 411 4.62 13.86 -28.37
C GLY A 411 3.29 13.42 -27.76
N THR A 412 2.22 14.13 -28.07
CA THR A 412 0.84 13.78 -27.74
C THR A 412 0.48 12.41 -28.33
N ALA A 413 0.51 11.37 -27.50
CA ALA A 413 0.02 10.04 -27.87
C ALA A 413 -1.51 10.09 -28.01
N THR A 414 -1.99 10.06 -29.26
CA THR A 414 -3.41 9.91 -29.59
C THR A 414 -3.90 8.54 -29.15
N ARG A 415 -4.64 8.48 -28.04
CA ARG A 415 -5.35 7.28 -27.57
C ARG A 415 -6.23 6.73 -28.69
N ARG A 416 -5.95 5.50 -29.12
CA ARG A 416 -6.82 4.73 -30.02
C ARG A 416 -8.05 4.31 -29.23
N ARG A 417 -9.19 4.96 -29.46
CA ARG A 417 -10.49 4.57 -28.90
C ARG A 417 -10.87 3.19 -29.44
N PHE A 418 -10.93 2.19 -28.58
CA PHE A 418 -11.62 0.95 -28.88
C PHE A 418 -13.09 1.12 -28.50
N ASP A 419 -14.01 0.82 -29.42
CA ASP A 419 -15.45 0.78 -29.14
C ASP A 419 -15.76 -0.44 -28.26
N HIS A 420 -15.48 -0.33 -26.97
CA HIS A 420 -15.88 -1.33 -25.98
C HIS A 420 -17.27 -0.98 -25.41
N PRO A 421 -18.16 -1.99 -25.24
CA PRO A 421 -19.50 -1.77 -24.72
C PRO A 421 -19.52 -1.26 -23.27
N VAL A 422 -18.43 -1.49 -22.54
CA VAL A 422 -18.16 -0.93 -21.21
C VAL A 422 -16.70 -0.44 -21.22
N GLU A 423 -16.44 0.74 -20.68
CA GLU A 423 -15.11 1.36 -20.60
C GLU A 423 -14.91 1.90 -19.19
N ARG A 424 -13.76 1.64 -18.57
CA ARG A 424 -13.37 2.28 -17.30
C ARG A 424 -12.37 3.39 -17.56
N ILE A 425 -12.72 4.62 -17.19
CA ILE A 425 -11.90 5.81 -17.34
C ILE A 425 -11.31 6.16 -15.99
N TRP A 426 -9.99 6.24 -15.91
CA TRP A 426 -9.26 6.60 -14.68
C TRP A 426 -8.94 8.09 -14.66
N ASN A 427 -9.14 8.71 -13.51
CA ASN A 427 -8.77 10.08 -13.19
C ASN A 427 -7.36 10.12 -12.58
N ALA A 428 -6.75 11.31 -12.53
CA ALA A 428 -5.38 11.49 -12.04
C ALA A 428 -5.22 11.24 -10.53
N ASP A 429 -6.32 11.36 -9.76
CA ASP A 429 -6.39 11.09 -8.31
C ASP A 429 -6.58 9.60 -7.98
N GLY A 430 -6.56 8.73 -8.99
CA GLY A 430 -6.80 7.30 -8.87
C GLY A 430 -8.29 6.91 -8.92
N SER A 431 -9.22 7.86 -8.89
CA SER A 431 -10.66 7.56 -9.02
C SER A 431 -10.98 7.09 -10.44
N SER A 432 -12.14 6.46 -10.63
CA SER A 432 -12.54 5.94 -11.94
C SER A 432 -14.02 6.09 -12.21
N VAL A 433 -14.36 6.33 -13.48
CA VAL A 433 -15.74 6.33 -13.98
C VAL A 433 -15.90 5.17 -14.94
N VAL A 434 -16.87 4.29 -14.68
CA VAL A 434 -17.27 3.25 -15.64
C VAL A 434 -18.34 3.81 -16.56
N ARG A 435 -18.06 3.87 -17.86
CA ARG A 435 -19.01 4.21 -18.91
C ARG A 435 -19.55 2.93 -19.54
N ILE A 436 -20.86 2.77 -19.49
CA ILE A 436 -21.57 1.66 -20.14
C ILE A 436 -22.29 2.21 -21.36
N SER A 437 -22.00 1.66 -22.53
CA SER A 437 -22.67 2.04 -23.78
C SER A 437 -24.11 1.55 -23.77
N THR A 438 -24.98 2.50 -23.55
CA THR A 438 -26.44 2.49 -23.65
C THR A 438 -26.98 1.91 -24.98
N ALA A 439 -26.18 1.89 -26.05
CA ALA A 439 -26.54 1.34 -27.36
C ALA A 439 -26.41 -0.19 -27.44
N THR A 440 -25.73 -0.83 -26.48
CA THR A 440 -25.47 -2.27 -26.49
C THR A 440 -26.59 -3.03 -25.77
N PRO A 441 -26.81 -4.33 -26.06
CA PRO A 441 -27.78 -5.13 -25.31
C PRO A 441 -27.53 -5.12 -23.80
N HIS A 442 -26.27 -5.23 -23.40
CA HIS A 442 -25.87 -5.20 -21.99
C HIS A 442 -26.11 -3.83 -21.34
N GLY A 443 -25.81 -2.74 -22.06
CA GLY A 443 -26.08 -1.39 -21.56
C GLY A 443 -27.56 -1.02 -21.48
N ARG A 444 -28.42 -1.61 -22.33
CA ARG A 444 -29.88 -1.49 -22.16
C ARG A 444 -30.36 -2.24 -20.93
N MET A 445 -29.92 -3.48 -20.74
CA MET A 445 -30.25 -4.28 -19.54
C MET A 445 -29.81 -3.59 -18.25
N MET A 446 -28.60 -3.00 -18.22
CA MET A 446 -28.11 -2.24 -17.05
C MET A 446 -28.96 -0.99 -16.79
N ARG A 447 -29.38 -0.28 -17.84
CA ARG A 447 -30.27 0.89 -17.68
C ARG A 447 -31.62 0.47 -17.11
N GLU A 448 -32.23 -0.58 -17.65
CA GLU A 448 -33.49 -1.13 -17.15
C GLU A 448 -33.36 -1.57 -15.69
N ALA A 449 -32.24 -2.20 -15.32
CA ALA A 449 -31.96 -2.57 -13.92
C ALA A 449 -31.80 -1.34 -13.01
N MET A 450 -31.13 -0.28 -13.46
CA MET A 450 -31.01 0.97 -12.70
C MET A 450 -32.36 1.70 -12.58
N GLU A 451 -33.18 1.72 -13.63
CA GLU A 451 -34.54 2.25 -13.59
C GLU A 451 -35.40 1.47 -12.58
N GLY A 452 -35.29 0.13 -12.59
CA GLY A 452 -35.95 -0.71 -11.60
C GLY A 452 -35.49 -0.45 -10.17
N GLN A 453 -34.20 -0.17 -9.94
CA GLN A 453 -33.70 0.22 -8.61
C GLN A 453 -34.20 1.60 -8.17
N LEU A 454 -34.29 2.56 -9.09
CA LEU A 454 -34.89 3.87 -8.80
C LEU A 454 -36.37 3.72 -8.42
N ASP A 455 -37.10 2.85 -9.10
CA ASP A 455 -38.50 2.58 -8.78
C ASP A 455 -38.63 1.88 -7.41
N ALA A 456 -37.77 0.91 -7.10
CA ALA A 456 -37.72 0.28 -5.79
C ALA A 456 -37.42 1.30 -4.67
N PHE A 457 -36.49 2.23 -4.91
CA PHE A 457 -36.19 3.32 -3.97
C PHE A 457 -37.42 4.20 -3.72
N ARG A 458 -38.11 4.61 -4.79
CA ARG A 458 -39.33 5.43 -4.69
C ARG A 458 -40.45 4.69 -3.97
N GLU A 459 -40.62 3.41 -4.24
CA GLU A 459 -41.62 2.57 -3.59
C GLU A 459 -41.35 2.46 -2.09
N LYS A 460 -40.08 2.26 -1.70
CA LYS A 460 -39.67 2.11 -0.31
C LYS A 460 -39.74 3.43 0.47
N PHE A 461 -39.19 4.52 -0.07
CA PHE A 461 -38.98 5.78 0.67
C PHE A 461 -39.95 6.90 0.28
N GLY A 462 -40.80 6.69 -0.72
CA GLY A 462 -41.83 7.65 -1.14
C GLY A 462 -41.29 8.93 -1.80
N ARG A 463 -40.01 8.95 -2.21
CA ARG A 463 -39.34 10.09 -2.83
C ARG A 463 -38.27 9.64 -3.83
N ASP A 464 -37.85 10.55 -4.72
CA ASP A 464 -36.64 10.34 -5.52
C ASP A 464 -35.39 10.33 -4.63
N PRO A 465 -34.34 9.56 -5.00
CA PRO A 465 -33.05 9.60 -4.32
C PRO A 465 -32.37 10.97 -4.56
N GLY A 466 -31.81 11.52 -3.49
CA GLY A 466 -30.91 12.67 -3.52
C GLY A 466 -29.49 12.28 -3.94
N PRO A 467 -28.59 13.26 -4.10
CA PRO A 467 -27.23 13.03 -4.56
C PRO A 467 -26.39 12.14 -3.63
N ASP A 468 -26.71 12.13 -2.34
CA ASP A 468 -25.99 11.35 -1.32
C ASP A 468 -26.72 10.07 -0.91
N ASP A 469 -27.91 9.79 -1.49
CA ASP A 469 -28.66 8.57 -1.17
C ASP A 469 -28.09 7.35 -1.90
N PRO A 470 -27.97 6.20 -1.22
CA PRO A 470 -27.51 4.98 -1.85
C PRO A 470 -28.56 4.44 -2.83
N LEU A 471 -28.17 4.28 -4.09
CA LEU A 471 -29.00 3.62 -5.11
C LEU A 471 -29.13 2.10 -4.88
N VAL A 472 -28.18 1.53 -4.14
CA VAL A 472 -28.16 0.14 -3.72
C VAL A 472 -28.27 0.16 -2.19
N PHE A 473 -29.49 0.00 -1.68
CA PHE A 473 -29.85 0.24 -0.28
C PHE A 473 -30.32 -1.04 0.41
N ASP A 474 -30.22 -1.05 1.75
CA ASP A 474 -30.75 -2.12 2.60
C ASP A 474 -32.29 -2.09 2.56
N PRO A 475 -32.96 -3.14 2.03
CA PRO A 475 -34.41 -3.17 1.92
C PRO A 475 -35.13 -3.21 3.27
N ASP A 476 -34.45 -3.61 4.33
CA ASP A 476 -35.00 -3.71 5.68
C ASP A 476 -34.81 -2.44 6.50
N ALA A 477 -33.99 -1.49 6.04
CA ALA A 477 -33.79 -0.21 6.70
C ALA A 477 -35.00 0.74 6.52
N ASP A 478 -35.32 1.49 7.56
CA ASP A 478 -36.37 2.53 7.53
C ASP A 478 -35.90 3.81 6.81
N GLU A 479 -34.59 4.03 6.74
CA GLU A 479 -33.93 5.14 6.05
C GLU A 479 -33.00 4.61 4.95
N PRO A 480 -32.73 5.40 3.88
CA PRO A 480 -31.83 5.01 2.78
C PRO A 480 -30.41 4.72 3.28
N THR A 481 -30.17 3.47 3.64
CA THR A 481 -28.90 3.02 4.22
C THR A 481 -28.19 2.17 3.18
N PRO A 482 -26.89 2.38 2.92
CA PRO A 482 -26.14 1.53 2.01
C PRO A 482 -26.17 0.08 2.47
N LEU A 483 -26.25 -0.84 1.52
CA LEU A 483 -26.08 -2.27 1.81
C LEU A 483 -24.75 -2.53 2.53
N THR A 484 -24.81 -3.27 3.64
CA THR A 484 -23.62 -3.60 4.41
C THR A 484 -22.76 -4.63 3.67
N ASN A 485 -21.45 -4.60 3.91
CA ASN A 485 -20.53 -5.62 3.38
C ASN A 485 -20.89 -7.02 3.88
N GLU A 486 -21.43 -7.14 5.10
CA GLU A 486 -21.93 -8.41 5.65
C GLU A 486 -23.09 -8.94 4.82
N TYR A 487 -24.10 -8.10 4.53
CA TYR A 487 -25.22 -8.50 3.68
C TYR A 487 -24.73 -8.91 2.28
N PHE A 488 -23.82 -8.15 1.68
CA PHE A 488 -23.25 -8.51 0.39
C PHE A 488 -22.49 -9.85 0.46
N GLY A 489 -21.73 -10.07 1.53
CA GLY A 489 -21.01 -11.32 1.78
C GLY A 489 -21.93 -12.53 1.96
N ASP A 490 -23.05 -12.36 2.64
CA ASP A 490 -24.08 -13.39 2.84
C ASP A 490 -24.79 -13.70 1.52
N MET A 491 -25.27 -12.68 0.81
CA MET A 491 -25.84 -12.83 -0.53
C MET A 491 -24.89 -13.57 -1.48
N MET A 492 -23.60 -13.23 -1.46
CA MET A 492 -22.58 -13.90 -2.28
C MET A 492 -22.36 -15.36 -1.87
N SER A 493 -22.51 -15.68 -0.59
CA SER A 493 -22.42 -17.05 -0.08
C SER A 493 -23.63 -17.86 -0.52
N ASP A 494 -24.84 -17.30 -0.43
CA ASP A 494 -26.07 -17.91 -0.94
C ASP A 494 -26.00 -18.14 -2.45
N MET A 495 -25.48 -17.18 -3.21
CA MET A 495 -25.25 -17.34 -4.65
C MET A 495 -24.23 -18.45 -4.96
N ALA A 496 -23.21 -18.64 -4.11
CA ALA A 496 -22.24 -19.72 -4.25
C ALA A 496 -22.89 -21.11 -4.04
N GLU A 497 -23.83 -21.23 -3.10
CA GLU A 497 -24.60 -22.45 -2.86
C GLU A 497 -25.51 -22.79 -4.06
N LEU A 498 -26.14 -21.78 -4.65
CA LEU A 498 -26.99 -21.93 -5.84
C LEU A 498 -26.20 -22.04 -7.15
N ALA A 499 -24.90 -21.71 -7.15
CA ALA A 499 -24.07 -21.63 -8.35
C ALA A 499 -24.06 -22.97 -9.12
N ALA A 500 -23.97 -24.09 -8.39
CA ALA A 500 -23.94 -25.42 -8.98
C ALA A 500 -25.22 -25.74 -9.78
N GLU A 501 -26.38 -25.26 -9.32
CA GLU A 501 -27.66 -25.43 -10.02
C GLU A 501 -27.75 -24.60 -11.31
N MET A 502 -27.01 -23.48 -11.34
CA MET A 502 -26.90 -22.58 -12.51
C MET A 502 -25.76 -22.98 -13.46
N GLY A 503 -25.03 -24.06 -13.17
CA GLY A 503 -23.85 -24.47 -13.94
C GLY A 503 -22.66 -23.51 -13.81
N ILE A 504 -22.66 -22.67 -12.77
CA ILE A 504 -21.58 -21.74 -12.44
C ILE A 504 -20.71 -22.39 -11.37
N ASP A 505 -19.40 -22.30 -11.53
CA ASP A 505 -18.45 -22.82 -10.55
C ASP A 505 -18.46 -21.93 -9.28
N PRO A 506 -18.82 -22.46 -8.09
CA PRO A 506 -18.91 -21.69 -6.83
C PRO A 506 -17.63 -20.95 -6.47
N ALA A 507 -16.47 -21.45 -6.92
CA ALA A 507 -15.18 -20.81 -6.68
C ALA A 507 -15.11 -19.38 -7.24
N PHE A 508 -15.93 -19.03 -8.24
CA PHE A 508 -16.04 -17.67 -8.74
C PHE A 508 -16.57 -16.69 -7.70
N PHE A 509 -17.62 -17.06 -6.95
CA PHE A 509 -18.22 -16.20 -5.94
C PHE A 509 -17.28 -16.03 -4.74
N HIS A 510 -16.58 -17.09 -4.33
CA HIS A 510 -15.57 -17.00 -3.27
C HIS A 510 -14.36 -16.15 -3.68
N ALA A 511 -13.89 -16.29 -4.93
CA ALA A 511 -12.80 -15.46 -5.45
C ALA A 511 -13.21 -13.98 -5.52
N TRP A 512 -14.42 -13.70 -5.98
CA TRP A 512 -14.97 -12.34 -6.01
C TRP A 512 -15.07 -11.76 -4.59
N ARG A 513 -15.62 -12.50 -3.62
CA ARG A 513 -15.69 -12.06 -2.23
C ARG A 513 -14.32 -11.77 -1.63
N GLU A 514 -13.30 -12.54 -1.98
CA GLU A 514 -11.95 -12.36 -1.44
C GLU A 514 -11.23 -11.13 -2.01
N VAL A 515 -11.35 -10.89 -3.32
CA VAL A 515 -10.61 -9.81 -3.99
C VAL A 515 -11.43 -8.54 -4.22
N GLY A 516 -12.74 -8.57 -4.00
CA GLY A 516 -13.63 -7.39 -4.09
C GLY A 516 -14.06 -7.01 -5.51
N TYR A 517 -13.52 -7.69 -6.53
CA TYR A 517 -13.88 -7.44 -7.93
C TYR A 517 -13.99 -8.75 -8.73
N LEU A 518 -14.75 -8.68 -9.83
CA LEU A 518 -15.00 -9.82 -10.71
C LEU A 518 -14.30 -9.64 -12.05
N VAL A 519 -13.43 -10.59 -12.40
CA VAL A 519 -12.76 -10.64 -13.70
C VAL A 519 -13.43 -11.69 -14.60
N THR A 520 -13.91 -11.23 -15.75
CA THR A 520 -14.54 -12.02 -16.83
C THR A 520 -13.83 -11.72 -18.15
N GLU A 521 -14.07 -12.51 -19.19
CA GLU A 521 -13.52 -12.21 -20.52
C GLU A 521 -13.96 -10.82 -21.04
N ALA A 522 -15.20 -10.41 -20.75
CA ALA A 522 -15.77 -9.16 -21.23
C ALA A 522 -15.21 -7.90 -20.56
N ASN A 523 -14.78 -8.00 -19.30
CA ASN A 523 -14.27 -6.86 -18.53
C ASN A 523 -12.78 -6.96 -18.17
N ARG A 524 -12.08 -8.03 -18.55
CA ARG A 524 -10.66 -8.27 -18.24
C ARG A 524 -9.76 -7.07 -18.58
N GLY A 525 -10.00 -6.40 -19.70
CA GLY A 525 -9.22 -5.24 -20.14
C GLY A 525 -9.34 -3.99 -19.26
N MET A 526 -10.24 -3.98 -18.27
CA MET A 526 -10.41 -2.88 -17.31
C MET A 526 -9.53 -3.00 -16.07
N PHE A 527 -8.88 -4.16 -15.90
CA PHE A 527 -8.07 -4.51 -14.74
C PHE A 527 -6.57 -4.51 -15.08
N THR A 528 -5.73 -4.29 -14.08
CA THR A 528 -4.28 -4.46 -14.20
C THR A 528 -3.95 -5.93 -14.32
N THR A 529 -2.70 -6.20 -14.72
CA THR A 529 -2.16 -7.56 -14.68
C THR A 529 -2.23 -8.14 -13.29
N ALA A 530 -1.82 -7.38 -12.28
CA ALA A 530 -1.84 -7.80 -10.90
C ALA A 530 -3.25 -8.19 -10.42
N GLU A 531 -4.27 -7.39 -10.74
CA GLU A 531 -5.66 -7.67 -10.35
C GLU A 531 -6.18 -8.96 -10.99
N VAL A 532 -5.92 -9.15 -12.29
CA VAL A 532 -6.30 -10.37 -13.03
C VAL A 532 -5.63 -11.60 -12.42
N LEU A 533 -4.35 -11.50 -12.06
CA LEU A 533 -3.60 -12.59 -11.42
C LEU A 533 -4.09 -12.89 -10.00
N ALA A 534 -4.37 -11.85 -9.20
CA ALA A 534 -4.93 -12.01 -7.86
C ALA A 534 -6.27 -12.76 -7.91
N PHE A 535 -7.19 -12.34 -8.81
CA PHE A 535 -8.46 -13.01 -9.03
C PHE A 535 -8.29 -14.46 -9.50
N SER A 536 -7.44 -14.70 -10.52
CA SER A 536 -7.21 -16.05 -11.07
C SER A 536 -6.65 -17.02 -10.03
N ARG A 537 -5.78 -16.52 -9.13
CA ARG A 537 -5.22 -17.31 -8.03
C ARG A 537 -6.24 -17.60 -6.93
N ALA A 538 -7.06 -16.62 -6.57
CA ALA A 538 -8.16 -16.84 -5.63
C ALA A 538 -9.10 -17.92 -6.17
N LEU A 539 -9.50 -17.81 -7.45
CA LEU A 539 -10.31 -18.80 -8.14
C LEU A 539 -9.66 -20.19 -8.13
N ALA A 540 -8.37 -20.29 -8.44
CA ALA A 540 -7.63 -21.56 -8.41
C ALA A 540 -7.57 -22.18 -7.01
N ARG A 541 -7.38 -21.37 -5.96
CA ARG A 541 -7.39 -21.85 -4.56
C ARG A 541 -8.74 -22.42 -4.17
N TYR A 542 -9.85 -21.71 -4.45
CA TYR A 542 -11.18 -22.19 -4.10
C TYR A 542 -11.60 -23.42 -4.92
N ARG A 543 -11.18 -23.52 -6.19
CA ARG A 543 -11.35 -24.74 -6.98
C ARG A 543 -10.63 -25.95 -6.41
N GLN A 544 -9.47 -25.74 -5.77
CA GLN A 544 -8.71 -26.80 -5.13
C GLN A 544 -9.29 -27.16 -3.76
N ALA A 545 -9.80 -26.18 -3.01
CA ALA A 545 -10.42 -26.39 -1.70
C ALA A 545 -11.83 -26.99 -1.78
N GLY A 546 -12.54 -26.80 -2.90
CA GLY A 546 -13.84 -27.40 -3.18
C GLY A 546 -13.79 -28.81 -3.80
N LYS A 547 -12.59 -29.37 -3.99
CA LYS A 547 -12.37 -30.80 -4.31
C LYS A 547 -12.04 -31.56 -3.05
#